data_AF-A0A1I1KBK3-F1
#
_entry.id   AF-A0A1I1KBK3-F1
#
_cell.length_a   1.000
_cell.length_b   1.000
_cell.length_c   1.000
_cell.angle_alpha   90.00
_cell.angle_beta   90.00
_cell.angle_gamma   90.00
#
_symmetry.space_group_name_H-M   'P 1'
#
loop_
_entity.id
_entity.type
_entity.pdbx_description
1 polymer ?
#
loop_
_entity_poly.entity_id
_entity_poly.type
_entity_poly.pdbx_seq_one_letter_code
_entity_poly.pdbx_strand_id
1 'polypeptide(L)'
;MGRSDGYRTFPTSVRKQILKRDNHQCQVCGRLGPERGGNIDLEAHHMQEEPELIDRDHPDNGTTMCIPCHHLVTHRTTTDDLPFDIDDVAAEVNLLYKDIEILVYLYEHGPATTSEIREATSGSARTSIIERLWTLMSIDRDVDSLDGPLIDKDLDTDEWGYPDDIGRTVRGRIPDNEEELVDRLRDELLRRLLDAGVSRSTLALFFGRSRRATFYISKRAGAVRVPFDDDDHPGALMDEDEFERVVDGMGRLFEEIGSK
;
A
#
# COMPACT_ATOMS: atom_id res chain seq x y z
N MET A 1 0.48 -16.42 38.83
CA MET A 1 0.92 -17.29 37.72
C MET A 1 1.35 -16.37 36.59
N GLY A 2 2.66 -16.22 36.38
CA GLY A 2 3.20 -15.35 35.33
C GLY A 2 3.04 -16.04 33.97
N ARG A 3 2.53 -15.32 32.98
CA ARG A 3 2.52 -15.76 31.58
C ARG A 3 3.96 -15.74 31.09
N SER A 4 4.60 -16.90 31.01
CA SER A 4 5.86 -17.08 30.31
C SER A 4 5.55 -17.57 28.89
N ASP A 5 5.17 -16.65 28.00
CA ASP A 5 5.29 -16.92 26.57
C ASP A 5 6.78 -16.91 26.22
N GLY A 6 7.26 -18.06 25.72
CA GLY A 6 8.66 -18.42 25.64
C GLY A 6 9.41 -17.68 24.53
N TYR A 7 9.76 -16.42 24.74
CA TYR A 7 10.65 -15.69 23.85
C TYR A 7 12.09 -16.24 23.97
N ARG A 8 12.39 -17.33 23.25
CA ARG A 8 13.73 -17.94 23.22
C ARG A 8 14.65 -17.18 22.25
N THR A 9 15.40 -16.24 22.81
CA THR A 9 16.42 -15.45 22.09
C THR A 9 17.69 -16.25 21.81
N PHE A 10 18.46 -15.86 20.79
CA PHE A 10 19.79 -16.43 20.52
C PHE A 10 20.72 -16.28 21.74
N PRO A 11 21.64 -17.24 21.97
CA PRO A 11 22.75 -17.05 22.90
C PRO A 11 23.55 -15.77 22.57
N THR A 12 24.03 -15.08 23.61
CA THR A 12 24.72 -13.79 23.46
C THR A 12 25.90 -13.83 22.47
N SER A 13 26.65 -14.92 22.43
CA SER A 13 27.77 -15.11 21.50
C SER A 13 27.29 -15.16 20.04
N VAL A 14 26.23 -15.91 19.77
CA VAL A 14 25.62 -16.03 18.44
C VAL A 14 24.99 -14.71 18.02
N ARG A 15 24.26 -14.03 18.92
CA ARG A 15 23.71 -12.69 18.66
C ARG A 15 24.80 -11.71 18.21
N LYS A 16 25.94 -11.67 18.90
CA LYS A 16 27.07 -10.80 18.53
C LYS A 16 27.65 -11.16 17.17
N GLN A 17 27.72 -12.46 16.84
CA GLN A 17 28.18 -12.93 15.54
C GLN A 17 27.26 -12.47 14.41
N ILE A 18 25.95 -12.61 14.56
CA ILE A 18 24.93 -12.17 13.59
C ILE A 18 25.02 -10.65 13.39
N LEU A 19 24.99 -9.87 14.48
CA LEU A 19 25.08 -8.40 14.42
C LEU A 19 26.35 -7.93 13.72
N LYS A 20 27.48 -8.60 13.96
CA LYS A 20 28.76 -8.27 13.31
C LYS A 20 28.76 -8.67 11.83
N ARG A 21 28.23 -9.85 11.49
CA ARG A 21 28.10 -10.33 10.10
C ARG A 21 27.30 -9.34 9.25
N ASP A 22 26.19 -8.86 9.80
CA ASP A 22 25.26 -7.95 9.13
C ASP A 22 25.70 -6.48 9.26
N ASN A 23 26.93 -6.26 9.74
CA ASN A 23 27.54 -4.94 9.88
C ASN A 23 26.62 -3.98 10.64
N HIS A 24 26.08 -4.40 11.79
CA HIS A 24 25.21 -3.61 12.67
C HIS A 24 24.17 -2.77 11.91
N GLN A 25 23.53 -3.38 10.92
CA GLN A 25 22.54 -2.74 10.06
C GLN A 25 21.30 -3.63 10.00
N CYS A 26 20.13 -3.02 10.19
CA CYS A 26 18.87 -3.71 10.01
C CYS A 26 18.76 -4.20 8.55
N GLN A 27 18.62 -5.50 8.36
CA GLN A 27 18.53 -6.14 7.05
C GLN A 27 17.15 -5.92 6.37
N VAL A 28 16.17 -5.38 7.11
CA VAL A 28 14.84 -5.05 6.58
C VAL A 28 14.76 -3.59 6.12
N CYS A 29 15.13 -2.63 6.97
CA CYS A 29 14.95 -1.19 6.68
C CYS A 29 16.26 -0.41 6.48
N GLY A 30 17.42 -1.06 6.62
CA GLY A 30 18.73 -0.46 6.40
C GLY A 30 19.22 0.51 7.47
N ARG A 31 18.44 0.79 8.53
CA ARG A 31 18.89 1.66 9.63
C ARG A 31 20.08 1.06 10.39
N LEU A 32 20.98 1.92 10.84
CA LEU A 32 22.23 1.54 11.51
C LEU A 32 22.08 1.47 13.03
N GLY A 33 22.73 0.50 13.66
CA GLY A 33 22.84 0.41 15.11
C GLY A 33 23.88 1.39 15.70
N PRO A 34 23.92 1.52 17.04
CA PRO A 34 24.86 2.39 17.76
C PRO A 34 26.33 2.14 17.38
N GLU A 35 26.70 0.89 17.11
CA GLU A 35 28.06 0.48 16.75
C GLU A 35 28.53 1.05 15.39
N ARG A 36 27.60 1.55 14.57
CA ARG A 36 27.88 2.24 13.30
C ARG A 36 27.42 3.70 13.29
N GLY A 37 27.25 4.30 14.46
CA GLY A 37 26.85 5.70 14.60
C GLY A 37 25.37 5.97 14.30
N GLY A 38 24.55 4.93 14.22
CA GLY A 38 23.10 5.08 14.23
C GLY A 38 22.54 5.14 15.65
N ASN A 39 21.22 5.28 15.77
CA ASN A 39 20.54 5.52 17.04
C ASN A 39 19.41 4.52 17.32
N ILE A 40 19.38 3.39 16.61
CA ILE A 40 18.32 2.39 16.76
C ILE A 40 18.87 1.08 17.31
N ASP A 41 18.22 0.54 18.32
CA ASP A 41 18.61 -0.76 18.90
C ASP A 41 18.35 -1.90 17.91
N LEU A 42 19.26 -2.87 17.89
CA LEU A 42 19.27 -4.02 17.00
C LEU A 42 19.16 -5.34 17.77
N GLU A 43 18.42 -6.27 17.19
CA GLU A 43 18.19 -7.62 17.68
C GLU A 43 18.52 -8.64 16.59
N ALA A 44 18.84 -9.87 17.02
CA ALA A 44 18.99 -11.00 16.13
C ALA A 44 17.67 -11.77 16.09
N HIS A 45 17.08 -11.85 14.91
CA HIS A 45 15.84 -12.54 14.62
C HIS A 45 16.11 -13.93 14.07
N HIS A 46 15.41 -14.96 14.56
CA HIS A 46 15.42 -16.29 13.96
C HIS A 46 14.61 -16.25 12.66
N MET A 47 15.21 -16.60 11.52
CA MET A 47 14.54 -16.62 10.22
C MET A 47 13.56 -17.80 10.10
N GLN A 48 13.90 -18.93 10.70
CA GLN A 48 13.03 -20.12 10.80
C GLN A 48 12.93 -20.56 12.26
N GLU A 49 11.72 -20.90 12.72
CA GLU A 49 11.51 -21.40 14.08
C GLU A 49 12.04 -22.83 14.24
N GLU A 50 11.83 -23.67 13.24
CA GLU A 50 12.27 -25.07 13.17
C GLU A 50 13.02 -25.34 11.84
N PRO A 51 14.30 -24.94 11.72
CA PRO A 51 15.09 -25.21 10.52
C PRO A 51 15.41 -26.71 10.37
N GLU A 52 15.30 -27.24 9.15
CA GLU A 52 15.52 -28.67 8.87
C GLU A 52 17.00 -29.07 8.80
N LEU A 53 17.89 -28.14 8.41
CA LEU A 53 19.28 -28.45 8.00
C LEU A 53 20.36 -27.87 8.94
N ILE A 54 19.98 -27.00 9.87
CA ILE A 54 20.90 -26.32 10.80
C ILE A 54 20.27 -26.25 12.18
N ASP A 55 21.08 -26.07 13.22
CA ASP A 55 20.55 -25.81 14.56
C ASP A 55 19.73 -24.51 14.54
N ARG A 56 18.62 -24.48 15.28
CA ARG A 56 17.78 -23.27 15.45
C ARG A 56 18.61 -22.04 15.84
N ASP A 57 19.55 -22.21 16.78
CA ASP A 57 20.42 -21.14 17.27
C ASP A 57 21.73 -21.01 16.47
N HIS A 58 21.82 -21.62 15.27
CA HIS A 58 22.95 -21.42 14.37
C HIS A 58 22.94 -19.97 13.83
N PRO A 59 24.08 -19.27 13.74
CA PRO A 59 24.15 -17.89 13.26
C PRO A 59 23.56 -17.70 11.85
N ASP A 60 23.62 -18.73 11.00
CA ASP A 60 23.04 -18.68 9.65
C ASP A 60 21.51 -18.72 9.64
N ASN A 61 20.86 -19.15 10.73
CA ASN A 61 19.41 -18.99 10.92
C ASN A 61 19.05 -17.61 11.49
N GLY A 62 20.03 -16.74 11.74
CA GLY A 62 19.81 -15.43 12.33
C GLY A 62 19.92 -14.29 11.33
N THR A 63 19.14 -13.22 11.51
CA THR A 63 19.29 -11.96 10.76
C THR A 63 19.14 -10.74 11.68
N THR A 64 19.88 -9.67 11.40
CA THR A 64 19.86 -8.44 12.18
C THR A 64 18.67 -7.58 11.82
N MET A 65 17.82 -7.26 12.80
CA MET A 65 16.68 -6.38 12.64
C MET A 65 16.68 -5.29 13.72
N CYS A 66 16.17 -4.11 13.41
CA CYS A 66 15.88 -3.13 14.47
C CYS A 66 14.62 -3.55 15.24
N ILE A 67 14.50 -3.14 16.51
CA ILE A 67 13.35 -3.51 17.35
C ILE A 67 12.00 -3.28 16.64
N PRO A 68 11.75 -2.16 15.94
CA PRO A 68 10.50 -1.98 15.20
C PRO A 68 10.30 -3.01 14.08
N CYS A 69 11.34 -3.30 13.28
CA CYS A 69 11.25 -4.33 12.23
C CYS A 69 11.12 -5.73 12.82
N HIS A 70 11.78 -6.00 13.96
CA HIS A 70 11.77 -7.28 14.63
C HIS A 70 10.38 -7.58 15.22
N HIS A 71 9.81 -6.63 15.97
CA HIS A 71 8.44 -6.72 16.47
C HIS A 71 7.44 -6.87 15.33
N LEU A 72 7.65 -6.12 14.26
CA LEU A 72 6.82 -6.18 13.08
C LEU A 72 6.88 -7.58 12.44
N VAL A 73 8.06 -8.10 12.09
CA VAL A 73 8.19 -9.44 11.47
C VAL A 73 7.67 -10.58 12.36
N THR A 74 7.81 -10.47 13.68
CA THR A 74 7.35 -11.50 14.62
C THR A 74 5.84 -11.50 14.88
N HIS A 75 5.14 -10.40 14.61
CA HIS A 75 3.71 -10.23 14.86
C HIS A 75 2.94 -9.84 13.58
N ARG A 76 3.54 -10.10 12.42
CA ARG A 76 2.98 -9.71 11.13
C ARG A 76 1.87 -10.67 10.75
N THR A 77 0.69 -10.13 10.50
CA THR A 77 -0.32 -10.81 9.68
C THR A 77 0.25 -11.05 8.29
N THR A 78 0.14 -12.28 7.82
CA THR A 78 0.62 -12.78 6.52
C THR A 78 -0.57 -13.18 5.65
N THR A 79 -0.33 -13.51 4.38
CA THR A 79 -1.41 -13.91 3.45
C THR A 79 -2.11 -15.17 3.93
N ASP A 80 -1.42 -16.04 4.68
CA ASP A 80 -1.99 -17.23 5.32
C ASP A 80 -3.07 -16.91 6.36
N ASP A 81 -3.08 -15.68 6.89
CA ASP A 81 -4.11 -15.22 7.82
C ASP A 81 -5.33 -14.64 7.10
N LEU A 82 -5.30 -14.51 5.77
CA LEU A 82 -6.44 -14.03 5.02
C LEU A 82 -7.55 -15.09 5.01
N PRO A 83 -8.81 -14.67 5.20
CA PRO A 83 -9.94 -15.58 5.25
C PRO A 83 -10.38 -16.10 3.87
N PHE A 84 -9.67 -15.72 2.80
CA PHE A 84 -9.90 -16.09 1.42
C PHE A 84 -8.55 -16.23 0.71
N ASP A 85 -8.53 -17.05 -0.32
CA ASP A 85 -7.36 -17.28 -1.15
C ASP A 85 -7.10 -16.03 -2.03
N ILE A 86 -5.86 -15.53 -1.97
CA ILE A 86 -5.39 -14.45 -2.83
C ILE A 86 -4.03 -14.78 -3.44
N ASP A 87 -3.60 -16.04 -3.45
CA ASP A 87 -2.19 -16.39 -3.69
C ASP A 87 -1.69 -15.88 -5.04
N ASP A 88 -2.52 -15.94 -6.08
CA ASP A 88 -2.21 -15.38 -7.40
C ASP A 88 -2.03 -13.84 -7.35
N VAL A 89 -2.90 -13.15 -6.60
CA VAL A 89 -2.87 -11.69 -6.42
C VAL A 89 -1.69 -11.26 -5.54
N ALA A 90 -1.45 -11.95 -4.43
CA ALA A 90 -0.37 -11.64 -3.50
C ALA A 90 1.01 -11.73 -4.18
N ALA A 91 1.18 -12.71 -5.06
CA ALA A 91 2.38 -12.87 -5.88
C ALA A 91 2.55 -11.73 -6.90
N GLU A 92 1.46 -11.22 -7.47
CA GLU A 92 1.47 -10.16 -8.49
C GLU A 92 1.65 -8.74 -7.91
N VAL A 93 0.99 -8.41 -6.78
CA VAL A 93 0.95 -7.02 -6.24
C VAL A 93 1.81 -6.77 -4.98
N ASN A 94 2.50 -7.79 -4.45
CA ASN A 94 3.37 -7.68 -3.27
C ASN A 94 2.70 -6.89 -2.12
N LEU A 95 1.60 -7.44 -1.59
CA LEU A 95 0.86 -6.82 -0.49
C LEU A 95 1.77 -6.57 0.71
N LEU A 96 1.64 -5.40 1.29
CA LEU A 96 2.30 -5.07 2.55
C LEU A 96 1.52 -5.73 3.69
N TYR A 97 2.21 -6.07 4.78
CA TYR A 97 1.55 -6.57 5.99
C TYR A 97 0.38 -5.69 6.47
N LYS A 98 0.50 -4.36 6.24
CA LYS A 98 -0.54 -3.40 6.59
C LYS A 98 -1.82 -3.59 5.76
N ASP A 99 -1.68 -4.02 4.51
CA ASP A 99 -2.84 -4.35 3.68
C ASP A 99 -3.55 -5.57 4.23
N ILE A 100 -2.77 -6.58 4.60
CA ILE A 100 -3.27 -7.82 5.17
C ILE A 100 -4.00 -7.52 6.49
N GLU A 101 -3.43 -6.71 7.39
CA GLU A 101 -4.11 -6.25 8.61
C GLU A 101 -5.45 -5.55 8.30
N ILE A 102 -5.51 -4.72 7.25
CA ILE A 102 -6.74 -4.02 6.84
C ILE A 102 -7.78 -5.03 6.34
N LEU A 103 -7.38 -5.94 5.45
CA LEU A 103 -8.26 -6.95 4.88
C LEU A 103 -8.83 -7.87 5.97
N VAL A 104 -7.97 -8.42 6.84
CA VAL A 104 -8.40 -9.24 7.98
C VAL A 104 -9.38 -8.48 8.88
N TYR A 105 -9.08 -7.22 9.20
CA TYR A 105 -9.96 -6.41 10.04
C TYR A 105 -11.34 -6.23 9.41
N LEU A 106 -11.40 -5.86 8.12
CA LEU A 106 -12.67 -5.68 7.40
C LEU A 106 -13.47 -6.96 7.30
N TYR A 107 -12.81 -8.12 7.18
CA TYR A 107 -13.52 -9.40 7.11
C TYR A 107 -14.16 -9.75 8.45
N GLU A 108 -13.45 -9.51 9.55
CA GLU A 108 -13.93 -9.83 10.89
C GLU A 108 -15.02 -8.88 11.39
N HIS A 109 -14.99 -7.61 10.97
CA HIS A 109 -15.81 -6.54 11.54
C HIS A 109 -16.82 -5.93 10.57
N GLY A 110 -16.73 -6.26 9.28
CA GLY A 110 -17.54 -5.64 8.23
C GLY A 110 -17.05 -4.23 7.84
N PRO A 111 -17.91 -3.45 7.14
CA PRO A 111 -17.58 -2.10 6.74
C PRO A 111 -17.20 -1.22 7.92
N ALA A 112 -16.14 -0.44 7.77
CA ALA A 112 -15.60 0.40 8.83
C ALA A 112 -15.04 1.72 8.31
N THR A 113 -15.08 2.76 9.14
CA THR A 113 -14.46 4.04 8.82
C THR A 113 -12.94 3.95 8.84
N THR A 114 -12.27 4.87 8.13
CA THR A 114 -10.80 4.99 8.20
C THR A 114 -10.27 5.10 9.64
N SER A 115 -11.03 5.73 10.54
CA SER A 115 -10.62 5.92 11.93
C SER A 115 -10.60 4.61 12.71
N GLU A 116 -11.63 3.78 12.55
CA GLU A 116 -11.75 2.46 13.19
C GLU A 116 -10.66 1.51 12.69
N ILE A 117 -10.45 1.44 11.37
CA ILE A 117 -9.37 0.66 10.76
C ILE A 117 -8.01 1.10 11.30
N ARG A 118 -7.77 2.41 11.44
CA ARG A 118 -6.51 2.93 11.98
C ARG A 118 -6.31 2.56 13.45
N GLU A 119 -7.38 2.48 14.25
CA GLU A 119 -7.31 2.14 15.67
C GLU A 119 -7.05 0.63 15.88
N ALA A 120 -7.54 -0.20 14.97
CA ALA A 120 -7.35 -1.64 15.02
C ALA A 120 -6.04 -2.14 14.39
N THR A 121 -5.49 -1.40 13.41
CA THR A 121 -4.26 -1.81 12.70
C THR A 121 -3.01 -1.16 13.31
N SER A 122 -1.84 -1.79 13.14
CA SER A 122 -0.59 -1.34 13.77
C SER A 122 -0.24 0.15 13.51
N GLY A 123 -0.03 0.90 14.60
CA GLY A 123 -0.05 2.38 14.64
C GLY A 123 0.60 3.10 13.45
N SER A 124 -0.24 3.62 12.56
CA SER A 124 0.14 4.41 11.38
C SER A 124 -0.54 5.77 11.39
N ALA A 125 0.06 6.77 10.72
CA ALA A 125 -0.61 8.05 10.51
C ALA A 125 -1.91 7.82 9.70
N ARG A 126 -2.96 8.59 9.98
CA ARG A 126 -4.25 8.49 9.28
C ARG A 126 -4.07 8.58 7.76
N THR A 127 -3.20 9.47 7.29
CA THR A 127 -2.86 9.61 5.86
C THR A 127 -2.26 8.35 5.26
N SER A 128 -1.46 7.59 6.01
CA SER A 128 -0.89 6.33 5.54
C SER A 128 -1.94 5.23 5.41
N ILE A 129 -2.93 5.18 6.31
CA ILE A 129 -4.06 4.24 6.18
C ILE A 129 -4.90 4.58 4.94
N ILE A 130 -5.24 5.85 4.76
CA ILE A 130 -6.00 6.29 3.58
C ILE A 130 -5.24 5.94 2.28
N GLU A 131 -3.92 6.18 2.24
CA GLU A 131 -3.07 5.80 1.09
C GLU A 131 -3.15 4.29 0.79
N ARG A 132 -3.15 3.43 1.82
CA ARG A 132 -3.31 1.98 1.64
C ARG A 132 -4.70 1.59 1.18
N LEU A 133 -5.75 2.18 1.73
CA LEU A 133 -7.14 1.90 1.36
C LEU A 133 -7.39 2.19 -0.13
N TRP A 134 -6.96 3.35 -0.64
CA TRP A 134 -7.04 3.62 -2.09
C TRP A 134 -6.17 2.70 -2.92
N THR A 135 -5.01 2.28 -2.40
CA THR A 135 -4.15 1.32 -3.11
C THR A 135 -4.87 -0.02 -3.26
N LEU A 136 -5.44 -0.55 -2.18
CA LEU A 136 -6.19 -1.82 -2.18
C LEU A 136 -7.40 -1.78 -3.11
N MET A 137 -8.15 -0.67 -3.09
CA MET A 137 -9.31 -0.48 -3.98
C MET A 137 -8.91 -0.34 -5.46
N SER A 138 -7.67 0.07 -5.78
CA SER A 138 -7.21 0.24 -7.16
C SER A 138 -6.43 -0.95 -7.71
N ILE A 139 -6.17 -1.98 -6.90
CA ILE A 139 -5.22 -3.06 -7.24
C ILE A 139 -5.65 -3.83 -8.48
N ASP A 140 -6.95 -4.03 -8.66
CA ASP A 140 -7.55 -4.75 -9.78
C ASP A 140 -7.33 -4.08 -11.15
N ARG A 141 -6.82 -2.85 -11.16
CA ARG A 141 -6.37 -2.20 -12.40
C ARG A 141 -5.05 -2.76 -12.92
N ASP A 142 -4.19 -3.20 -12.01
CA ASP A 142 -2.82 -3.60 -12.30
C ASP A 142 -2.65 -5.14 -12.28
N VAL A 143 -3.74 -5.89 -12.05
CA VAL A 143 -3.76 -7.34 -11.79
C VAL A 143 -4.88 -8.01 -12.59
N ASP A 144 -4.50 -8.74 -13.65
CA ASP A 144 -5.47 -9.34 -14.59
C ASP A 144 -6.29 -10.48 -13.95
N SER A 145 -5.79 -11.08 -12.88
CA SER A 145 -6.47 -12.16 -12.14
C SER A 145 -7.62 -11.66 -11.24
N LEU A 146 -7.81 -10.35 -11.11
CA LEU A 146 -8.88 -9.75 -10.33
C LEU A 146 -10.02 -9.24 -11.22
N ASP A 147 -11.21 -9.83 -11.06
CA ASP A 147 -12.44 -9.38 -11.73
C ASP A 147 -13.00 -8.06 -11.14
N GLY A 148 -12.48 -7.61 -9.99
CA GLY A 148 -12.94 -6.40 -9.30
C GLY A 148 -12.05 -6.03 -8.11
N PRO A 149 -12.33 -4.89 -7.45
CA PRO A 149 -11.50 -4.40 -6.36
C PRO A 149 -11.56 -5.30 -5.12
N LEU A 150 -10.45 -5.38 -4.38
CA LEU A 150 -10.38 -6.15 -3.13
C LEU A 150 -11.23 -5.53 -2.01
N ILE A 151 -11.31 -4.19 -1.99
CA ILE A 151 -12.16 -3.43 -1.08
C ILE A 151 -12.79 -2.28 -1.85
N ASP A 152 -13.92 -1.80 -1.38
CA ASP A 152 -14.63 -0.66 -1.93
C ASP A 152 -14.94 0.36 -0.82
N LYS A 153 -15.39 1.54 -1.22
CA LYS A 153 -15.76 2.63 -0.35
C LYS A 153 -17.22 3.00 -0.55
N ASP A 154 -17.98 3.01 0.55
CA ASP A 154 -19.36 3.47 0.55
C ASP A 154 -19.42 4.99 0.41
N LEU A 155 -20.30 5.43 -0.48
CA LEU A 155 -20.53 6.83 -0.78
C LEU A 155 -21.29 7.54 0.35
N ASP A 156 -22.26 6.86 0.96
CA ASP A 156 -23.19 7.46 1.90
C ASP A 156 -22.65 7.42 3.34
N THR A 157 -21.86 6.39 3.69
CA THR A 157 -21.31 6.22 5.05
C THR A 157 -19.83 6.59 5.20
N ASP A 158 -19.09 6.77 4.10
CA ASP A 158 -17.61 6.95 4.11
C ASP A 158 -16.84 5.73 4.67
N GLU A 159 -17.52 4.58 4.80
CA GLU A 159 -16.93 3.32 5.25
C GLU A 159 -16.21 2.59 4.11
N TRP A 160 -15.27 1.73 4.49
CA TRP A 160 -14.54 0.83 3.61
C TRP A 160 -14.91 -0.59 3.96
N GLY A 161 -15.02 -1.47 2.96
CA GLY A 161 -15.43 -2.86 3.16
C GLY A 161 -15.20 -3.68 1.90
N TYR A 162 -15.58 -4.95 1.93
CA TYR A 162 -15.61 -5.74 0.70
C TYR A 162 -16.72 -5.26 -0.22
N PRO A 163 -16.58 -5.38 -1.56
CA PRO A 163 -17.59 -4.90 -2.51
C PRO A 163 -19.02 -5.37 -2.21
N ASP A 164 -19.17 -6.63 -1.77
CA ASP A 164 -20.48 -7.22 -1.44
C ASP A 164 -21.10 -6.65 -0.14
N ASP A 165 -20.29 -6.05 0.72
CA ASP A 165 -20.73 -5.46 1.99
C ASP A 165 -21.02 -3.95 1.87
N ILE A 166 -20.65 -3.33 0.74
CA ILE A 166 -20.85 -1.89 0.49
C ILE A 166 -22.22 -1.65 -0.17
N GLY A 167 -22.96 -0.66 0.36
CA GLY A 167 -24.29 -0.34 -0.15
C GLY A 167 -24.24 0.43 -1.47
N ARG A 168 -23.48 1.52 -1.52
CA ARG A 168 -23.31 2.34 -2.74
C ARG A 168 -21.86 2.70 -2.95
N THR A 169 -21.24 2.11 -3.97
CA THR A 169 -19.86 2.40 -4.35
C THR A 169 -19.64 3.84 -4.79
N VAL A 170 -18.47 4.40 -4.45
CA VAL A 170 -17.97 5.66 -5.04
C VAL A 170 -17.40 5.47 -6.45
N ARG A 171 -17.05 4.23 -6.80
CA ARG A 171 -16.35 3.84 -8.03
C ARG A 171 -17.26 3.92 -9.25
N GLY A 172 -16.72 4.30 -10.40
CA GLY A 172 -17.47 4.34 -11.67
C GLY A 172 -18.62 5.34 -11.67
N ARG A 173 -18.70 6.23 -10.67
CA ARG A 173 -19.83 7.14 -10.50
C ARG A 173 -19.47 8.55 -10.95
N ILE A 174 -20.41 9.19 -11.63
CA ILE A 174 -20.42 10.65 -11.85
C ILE A 174 -20.88 11.34 -10.56
N PRO A 175 -20.09 12.25 -9.98
CA PRO A 175 -20.50 13.04 -8.83
C PRO A 175 -21.70 13.94 -9.14
N ASP A 176 -22.56 14.15 -8.14
CA ASP A 176 -23.70 15.07 -8.28
C ASP A 176 -23.27 16.54 -8.17
N ASN A 177 -22.09 16.81 -7.62
CA ASN A 177 -21.56 18.15 -7.43
C ASN A 177 -20.37 18.43 -8.37
N GLU A 178 -20.34 19.64 -8.93
CA GLU A 178 -19.37 20.05 -9.93
C GLU A 178 -17.93 20.11 -9.38
N GLU A 179 -17.75 20.50 -8.12
CA GLU A 179 -16.43 20.60 -7.49
C GLU A 179 -15.75 19.23 -7.39
N GLU A 180 -16.48 18.21 -6.94
CA GLU A 180 -15.99 16.83 -6.86
C GLU A 180 -15.77 16.24 -8.26
N LEU A 181 -16.63 16.53 -9.22
CA LEU A 181 -16.41 16.11 -10.61
C LEU A 181 -15.08 16.69 -11.15
N VAL A 182 -14.84 17.98 -10.95
CA VAL A 182 -13.59 18.62 -11.35
C VAL A 182 -12.39 18.00 -10.62
N ASP A 183 -12.50 17.74 -9.32
CA ASP A 183 -11.42 17.11 -8.57
C ASP A 183 -11.12 15.69 -9.06
N ARG A 184 -12.15 14.89 -9.36
CA ARG A 184 -12.00 13.55 -9.94
C ARG A 184 -11.34 13.60 -11.32
N LEU A 185 -11.73 14.54 -12.17
CA LEU A 185 -11.11 14.74 -13.49
C LEU A 185 -9.65 15.19 -13.40
N ARG A 186 -9.31 16.04 -12.43
CA ARG A 186 -7.91 16.48 -12.20
C ARG A 186 -7.05 15.33 -11.71
N ASP A 187 -7.59 14.51 -10.81
CA ASP A 187 -6.94 13.30 -10.32
C ASP A 187 -6.70 12.30 -11.47
N GLU A 188 -7.70 12.11 -12.32
CA GLU A 188 -7.64 11.24 -13.50
C GLU A 188 -6.65 11.74 -14.56
N LEU A 189 -6.64 13.05 -14.84
CA LEU A 189 -5.64 13.68 -15.70
C LEU A 189 -4.22 13.45 -15.16
N LEU A 190 -4.01 13.66 -13.85
CA LEU A 190 -2.72 13.42 -13.21
C LEU A 190 -2.29 11.95 -13.40
N ARG A 191 -3.21 11.01 -13.18
CA ARG A 191 -2.95 9.57 -13.34
C ARG A 191 -2.58 9.22 -14.78
N ARG A 192 -3.38 9.63 -15.77
CA ARG A 192 -3.10 9.33 -17.20
C ARG A 192 -1.79 9.97 -17.68
N LEU A 193 -1.45 11.17 -17.20
CA LEU A 193 -0.14 11.78 -17.50
C LEU A 193 1.04 11.02 -16.88
N LEU A 194 0.87 10.42 -15.70
CA LEU A 194 1.89 9.52 -15.14
C LEU A 194 2.05 8.26 -16.01
N ASP A 195 0.95 7.68 -16.46
CA ASP A 195 0.95 6.49 -17.32
C ASP A 195 1.57 6.79 -18.68
N ALA A 196 1.38 8.01 -19.20
CA ALA A 196 2.06 8.53 -20.40
C ALA A 196 3.55 8.86 -20.18
N GLY A 197 4.12 8.62 -18.98
CA GLY A 197 5.54 8.78 -18.70
C GLY A 197 5.96 10.17 -18.20
N VAL A 198 5.03 11.10 -17.97
CA VAL A 198 5.37 12.43 -17.44
C VAL A 198 5.89 12.31 -16.01
N SER A 199 7.01 12.98 -15.73
CA SER A 199 7.66 12.85 -14.43
C SER A 199 6.78 13.33 -13.27
N ARG A 200 6.79 12.60 -12.15
CA ARG A 200 6.10 13.00 -10.91
C ARG A 200 6.49 14.40 -10.43
N SER A 201 7.73 14.82 -10.64
CA SER A 201 8.20 16.15 -10.24
C SER A 201 7.55 17.25 -11.08
N THR A 202 7.42 17.01 -12.39
CA THR A 202 6.72 17.92 -13.32
C THR A 202 5.26 18.05 -12.94
N LEU A 203 4.57 16.92 -12.72
CA LEU A 203 3.16 16.92 -12.36
C LEU A 203 2.91 17.54 -10.97
N ALA A 204 3.78 17.27 -9.99
CA ALA A 204 3.69 17.91 -8.69
C ALA A 204 3.72 19.44 -8.80
N LEU A 205 4.64 19.98 -9.62
CA LEU A 205 4.70 21.42 -9.89
C LEU A 205 3.44 21.93 -10.59
N PHE A 206 3.03 21.27 -11.68
CA PHE A 206 1.88 21.68 -12.50
C PHE A 206 0.57 21.69 -11.71
N PHE A 207 0.31 20.65 -10.92
CA PHE A 207 -0.90 20.55 -10.10
C PHE A 207 -0.81 21.32 -8.77
N GLY A 208 0.33 21.97 -8.46
CA GLY A 208 0.54 22.66 -7.20
C GLY A 208 0.48 21.73 -5.99
N ARG A 209 0.98 20.50 -6.12
CA ARG A 209 0.96 19.45 -5.09
C ARG A 209 2.38 19.03 -4.69
N SER A 210 2.49 18.35 -3.56
CA SER A 210 3.76 17.72 -3.19
C SER A 210 4.00 16.47 -4.04
N ARG A 211 5.27 16.11 -4.27
CA ARG A 211 5.61 14.84 -4.93
C ARG A 211 5.04 13.61 -4.21
N ARG A 212 4.85 13.69 -2.89
CA ARG A 212 4.20 12.62 -2.12
C ARG A 212 2.71 12.52 -2.47
N ALA A 213 2.01 13.67 -2.55
CA ALA A 213 0.58 13.70 -2.82
C ALA A 213 0.22 13.09 -4.18
N THR A 214 1.12 13.14 -5.18
CA THR A 214 0.85 12.54 -6.50
C THR A 214 0.73 11.02 -6.46
N PHE A 215 1.39 10.32 -5.52
CA PHE A 215 1.20 8.87 -5.32
C PHE A 215 -0.22 8.57 -4.87
N TYR A 216 -0.65 9.27 -3.82
CA TYR A 216 -2.00 9.15 -3.26
C TYR A 216 -3.08 9.49 -4.30
N ILE A 217 -2.91 10.60 -5.03
CA ILE A 217 -3.87 11.04 -6.06
C ILE A 217 -4.00 9.99 -7.17
N SER A 218 -2.87 9.47 -7.66
CA SER A 218 -2.87 8.45 -8.72
C SER A 218 -3.60 7.16 -8.30
N LYS A 219 -3.39 6.70 -7.06
CA LYS A 219 -4.09 5.51 -6.53
C LYS A 219 -5.58 5.79 -6.30
N ARG A 220 -5.94 6.96 -5.77
CA ARG A 220 -7.34 7.37 -5.66
C ARG A 220 -8.03 7.46 -7.02
N ALA A 221 -7.40 8.05 -8.03
CA ALA A 221 -7.93 8.11 -9.39
C ALA A 221 -8.18 6.70 -9.96
N GLY A 222 -7.20 5.80 -9.82
CA GLY A 222 -7.31 4.42 -10.27
C GLY A 222 -8.38 3.61 -9.56
N ALA A 223 -8.61 3.89 -8.26
CA ALA A 223 -9.68 3.28 -7.48
C ALA A 223 -11.06 3.81 -7.86
N VAL A 224 -11.20 5.14 -8.03
CA VAL A 224 -12.48 5.78 -8.33
C VAL A 224 -12.95 5.46 -9.75
N ARG A 225 -12.04 5.32 -10.73
CA ARG A 225 -12.35 5.10 -12.15
C ARG A 225 -13.46 6.01 -12.66
N VAL A 226 -13.11 7.27 -12.93
CA VAL A 226 -14.08 8.23 -13.48
C VAL A 226 -14.71 7.64 -14.75
N PRO A 227 -16.04 7.56 -14.85
CA PRO A 227 -16.69 7.04 -16.04
C PRO A 227 -16.61 8.05 -17.17
N PHE A 228 -16.16 7.60 -18.34
CA PHE A 228 -16.16 8.37 -19.59
C PHE A 228 -17.26 7.84 -20.51
N ASP A 229 -17.70 8.61 -21.50
CA ASP A 229 -18.70 8.19 -22.47
C ASP A 229 -17.98 7.29 -23.47
N ASP A 230 -18.11 5.98 -23.25
CA ASP A 230 -17.48 4.88 -23.98
C ASP A 230 -18.48 3.71 -24.15
N ASP A 231 -18.01 2.58 -24.69
CA ASP A 231 -18.86 1.40 -24.92
C ASP A 231 -19.43 0.80 -23.60
N ASP A 232 -18.73 0.98 -22.47
CA ASP A 232 -19.10 0.43 -21.18
C ASP A 232 -19.96 1.40 -20.34
N HIS A 233 -19.89 2.71 -20.61
CA HIS A 233 -20.57 3.76 -19.84
C HIS A 233 -21.30 4.78 -20.73
N PRO A 234 -22.29 4.34 -21.54
CA PRO A 234 -23.02 5.24 -22.42
C PRO A 234 -23.75 6.33 -21.64
N GLY A 235 -23.50 7.60 -21.98
CA GLY A 235 -24.16 8.77 -21.38
C GLY A 235 -23.40 9.42 -20.21
N ALA A 236 -22.13 9.08 -20.01
CA ALA A 236 -21.27 9.88 -19.16
C ALA A 236 -21.05 11.30 -19.73
N LEU A 237 -20.65 12.24 -18.88
CA LEU A 237 -20.59 13.65 -19.27
C LEU A 237 -19.40 14.00 -20.17
N MET A 238 -18.49 13.07 -20.42
CA MET A 238 -17.20 13.33 -21.08
C MET A 238 -16.77 12.15 -21.93
N ASP A 239 -16.53 12.38 -23.22
CA ASP A 239 -16.01 11.40 -24.18
C ASP A 239 -14.56 10.99 -23.86
N GLU A 240 -14.28 9.69 -23.89
CA GLU A 240 -12.94 9.17 -23.59
C GLU A 240 -11.90 9.64 -24.61
N ASP A 241 -12.19 9.52 -25.91
CA ASP A 241 -11.26 9.91 -26.97
C ASP A 241 -10.89 11.41 -26.89
N GLU A 242 -11.85 12.27 -26.56
CA GLU A 242 -11.59 13.70 -26.35
C GLU A 242 -10.62 13.91 -25.18
N PHE A 243 -10.83 13.21 -24.07
CA PHE A 243 -9.95 13.32 -22.90
C PHE A 243 -8.54 12.78 -23.19
N GLU A 244 -8.42 11.69 -23.94
CA GLU A 244 -7.13 11.16 -24.37
C GLU A 244 -6.34 12.15 -25.23
N ARG A 245 -7.01 12.85 -26.16
CA ARG A 245 -6.36 13.91 -26.95
C ARG A 245 -5.79 15.03 -26.07
N VAL A 246 -6.46 15.35 -24.96
CA VAL A 246 -5.96 16.34 -23.98
C VAL A 246 -4.72 15.80 -23.28
N VAL A 247 -4.75 14.55 -22.80
CA VAL A 247 -3.60 13.89 -22.16
C VAL A 247 -2.39 13.89 -23.10
N ASP A 248 -2.57 13.46 -24.34
CA ASP A 248 -1.55 13.42 -25.38
C ASP A 248 -0.95 14.80 -25.68
N GLY A 249 -1.80 15.81 -25.82
CA GLY A 249 -1.38 17.19 -26.06
C GLY A 249 -0.53 17.73 -24.91
N MET A 250 -0.95 17.47 -23.68
CA MET A 250 -0.20 17.87 -22.47
C MET A 250 1.10 17.09 -22.29
N GLY A 251 1.09 15.78 -22.58
CA GLY A 251 2.29 14.95 -22.56
C GLY A 251 3.39 15.52 -23.45
N ARG A 252 3.07 15.79 -24.73
CA ARG A 252 3.98 16.42 -25.69
C ARG A 252 4.51 17.78 -25.20
N LEU A 253 3.63 18.62 -24.64
CA LEU A 253 4.02 19.91 -24.09
C LEU A 253 5.08 19.76 -22.98
N PHE A 254 4.91 18.77 -22.08
CA PHE A 254 5.87 18.55 -21.00
C PHE A 254 7.22 18.01 -21.49
N GLU A 255 7.24 17.20 -22.55
CA GLU A 255 8.47 16.76 -23.19
C GLU A 255 9.25 17.92 -23.81
N GLU A 256 8.57 18.83 -24.50
CA GLU A 256 9.16 20.02 -25.10
C GLU A 256 9.76 20.97 -24.06
N ILE A 257 9.07 21.14 -22.92
CA ILE A 257 9.55 21.98 -21.81
C ILE A 257 10.74 21.32 -21.09
N GLY A 258 10.73 19.99 -20.92
CA GLY A 258 11.81 19.25 -20.25
C GLY A 258 13.10 19.09 -21.08
N SER A 259 13.04 19.35 -22.39
CA SER A 259 14.18 19.25 -23.31
C SER A 259 14.96 20.57 -23.50
N LYS A 260 14.56 21.64 -22.82
CA LYS A 260 15.22 22.97 -22.80
C LYS A 260 15.95 23.20 -21.48
#